data_AF-A0A3B9WSA7-F1
#
_entry.id   AF-A0A3B9WSA7-F1
#
_cell.length_a   1.000
_cell.length_b   1.000
_cell.length_c   1.000
_cell.angle_alpha   90.00
_cell.angle_beta   90.00
_cell.angle_gamma   90.00
#
_symmetry.space_group_name_H-M   'P 1'
#
loop_
_entity.id
_entity.type
_entity.pdbx_description
1 polymer ?
#
loop_
_entity_poly.entity_id
_entity_poly.type
_entity_poly.pdbx_seq_one_letter_code
_entity_poly.pdbx_strand_id
1 'polypeptide(L)'
;MARNKISDILERHYRYFIIGGVFLVLIIILVVFLLTRKGNDKEDAGAAGAQTSTVEVPKDKYEVNAYPNVNSLMETYYTAMMNGDTDTIASVCDVLSDAERFRMEEKAKYYQSADDFVVYTKKGYRENSYFVLVTFDILYSGAATPAPSLDSTYVCTNESGALYVNKSDLSEEEQAYLLELTVQADVE
;
A
#
# COMPACT_ATOMS: atom_id res chain seq x y z
N MET A 1 36.56 40.57 48.65
CA MET A 1 36.81 39.64 47.52
C MET A 1 35.72 39.90 46.49
N ALA A 2 36.05 40.55 45.37
CA ALA A 2 35.06 41.04 44.42
C ALA A 2 34.38 39.87 43.69
N ARG A 3 33.06 39.74 43.85
CA ARG A 3 32.26 38.77 43.09
C ARG A 3 32.10 39.32 41.67
N ASN A 4 32.65 38.62 40.69
CA ASN A 4 32.67 39.10 39.30
C ASN A 4 31.24 39.21 38.77
N LYS A 5 30.88 40.35 38.18
CA LYS A 5 29.54 40.66 37.62
C LYS A 5 29.01 39.60 36.64
N ILE A 6 29.91 38.78 36.09
CA ILE A 6 29.64 37.68 35.16
C ILE A 6 28.98 36.48 35.86
N SER A 7 29.31 36.18 37.12
CA SER A 7 28.70 35.05 37.85
C SER A 7 27.23 35.31 38.18
N ASP A 8 26.86 36.56 38.46
CA ASP A 8 25.48 36.94 38.80
C ASP A 8 24.54 36.91 37.57
N ILE A 9 25.07 37.15 36.37
CA ILE A 9 24.33 37.02 35.10
C ILE A 9 24.12 35.54 34.75
N LEU A 10 25.12 34.70 35.07
CA LEU A 10 25.09 33.27 34.82
C LEU A 10 24.01 32.57 35.64
N GLU A 11 23.84 32.92 36.92
CA GLU A 11 22.80 32.33 37.79
C GLU A 11 21.38 32.76 37.38
N ARG A 12 21.20 34.01 36.95
CA ARG A 12 19.86 34.55 36.63
C ARG A 12 19.31 34.05 35.29
N HIS A 13 20.17 33.70 34.35
CA HIS A 13 19.78 33.20 33.02
C HIS A 13 20.24 31.76 32.74
N TYR A 14 20.71 31.02 33.75
CA TYR A 14 21.22 29.64 33.63
C TYR A 14 20.27 28.71 32.87
N ARG A 15 18.95 28.83 33.11
CA ARG A 15 17.92 28.04 32.39
C ARG A 15 17.92 28.31 30.88
N TYR A 16 18.12 29.56 30.47
CA TYR A 16 18.20 29.92 29.05
C TYR A 16 19.53 29.48 28.43
N PHE A 17 20.62 29.46 29.20
CA PHE A 17 21.89 28.89 28.75
C PHE A 17 21.80 27.36 28.60
N ILE A 18 21.10 26.65 29.48
CA ILE A 18 20.81 25.22 29.32
C ILE A 18 19.95 24.98 28.08
N ILE A 19 18.85 25.73 27.90
CA ILE A 19 17.98 25.59 26.73
C ILE A 19 18.75 25.90 25.45
N GLY A 20 19.59 26.94 25.45
CA GLY A 20 20.47 27.27 24.33
C GLY A 20 21.48 26.16 24.04
N GLY A 21 22.08 25.57 25.08
CA GLY A 21 22.98 24.41 24.96
C GLY A 21 22.29 23.17 24.39
N VAL A 22 21.09 22.83 24.88
CA VAL A 22 20.28 21.71 24.38
C VAL A 22 19.87 21.95 22.93
N PHE A 23 19.49 23.17 22.56
CA PHE A 23 19.16 23.54 21.20
C PHE A 23 20.38 23.42 20.26
N LEU A 24 21.56 23.82 20.73
CA LEU A 24 22.83 23.64 20.00
C LEU A 24 23.15 22.17 19.80
N VAL A 25 22.96 21.33 20.82
CA VAL A 25 23.14 19.88 20.72
C VAL A 25 22.15 19.26 19.72
N LEU A 26 20.88 19.68 19.74
CA LEU A 26 19.87 19.26 18.76
C LEU A 26 20.26 19.64 17.33
N ILE A 27 20.74 20.88 17.12
CA ILE A 27 21.23 21.33 15.81
C ILE A 27 22.43 20.48 15.38
N ILE A 28 23.36 20.18 16.28
CA ILE A 28 24.52 19.32 15.98
C ILE A 28 24.06 17.91 15.60
N ILE A 29 23.10 17.31 16.32
CA ILE A 29 22.53 16.00 15.97
C ILE A 29 21.86 16.05 14.59
N LEU A 30 21.13 17.13 14.28
CA LEU A 30 20.43 17.29 13.01
C LEU A 30 21.42 17.48 11.85
N VAL A 31 22.50 18.23 12.06
CA VAL A 31 23.60 18.37 11.10
C VAL A 31 24.36 17.06 10.92
N VAL A 32 24.65 16.33 12.01
CA VAL A 32 25.27 15.00 11.94
C VAL A 32 24.36 14.01 11.21
N PHE A 33 23.04 14.04 11.45
CA PHE A 33 22.05 13.21 10.77
C PHE A 33 21.96 13.55 9.27
N LEU A 34 22.03 14.83 8.89
CA LEU A 34 22.10 15.26 7.50
C LEU A 34 23.43 14.85 6.83
N LEU A 35 24.56 14.96 7.54
CA LEU A 35 25.87 14.56 7.03
C LEU A 35 26.05 13.04 6.96
N THR A 36 25.44 12.28 7.87
CA THR A 36 25.39 10.80 7.79
C THR A 36 24.37 10.30 6.77
N ARG A 37 23.34 11.08 6.44
CA ARG A 37 22.48 10.82 5.26
C ARG A 37 23.21 11.05 3.94
N LYS A 38 24.13 12.02 3.88
CA LYS A 38 24.96 12.35 2.70
C LYS A 38 26.12 11.35 2.46
N GLY A 39 25.85 10.08 2.71
CA GLY A 39 26.70 8.93 2.39
C GLY A 39 25.91 7.72 1.92
N ASN A 40 24.59 7.84 1.72
CA ASN A 40 23.75 6.80 1.13
C ASN A 40 22.80 7.31 0.04
N ASP A 41 23.03 8.53 -0.47
CA ASP A 41 22.47 8.95 -1.76
C ASP A 41 23.30 8.29 -2.88
N LYS A 42 23.19 6.96 -2.97
CA LYS A 42 23.00 6.39 -4.30
C LYS A 42 21.62 6.89 -4.71
N GLU A 43 21.62 7.76 -5.70
CA GLU A 43 20.52 7.87 -6.64
C GLU A 43 20.10 6.44 -7.00
N ASP A 44 19.05 5.94 -6.33
CA ASP A 44 18.26 4.84 -6.85
C ASP A 44 17.36 5.43 -7.94
N ALA A 45 18.03 5.93 -8.98
CA ALA A 45 17.42 6.05 -10.29
C ALA A 45 17.13 4.61 -10.68
N GLY A 46 15.85 4.24 -10.54
CA GLY A 46 15.26 2.96 -10.89
C GLY A 46 16.04 2.17 -11.92
N ALA A 47 16.97 1.39 -11.41
CA ALA A 47 17.42 0.15 -11.98
C ALA A 47 17.34 -0.82 -10.81
N ALA A 48 16.09 -1.08 -10.38
CA ALA A 48 15.76 -2.40 -9.87
C ALA A 48 16.43 -3.35 -10.87
N GLY A 49 17.47 -4.05 -10.42
CA GLY A 49 18.16 -5.02 -11.26
C GLY A 49 17.04 -5.84 -11.87
N ALA A 50 16.95 -5.82 -13.21
CA ALA A 50 15.91 -6.52 -13.93
C ALA A 50 16.09 -8.01 -13.63
N GLN A 51 15.57 -8.46 -12.50
CA GLN A 51 15.20 -9.82 -12.26
C GLN A 51 14.05 -10.02 -13.24
N THR A 52 14.40 -10.47 -14.43
CA THR A 52 13.43 -10.86 -15.42
C THR A 52 12.72 -12.09 -14.86
N SER A 53 11.40 -12.03 -14.78
CA SER A 53 10.61 -13.22 -14.48
C SER A 53 10.98 -14.32 -15.48
N THR A 54 11.00 -15.57 -15.03
CA THR A 54 11.23 -16.72 -15.93
C THR A 54 9.99 -17.01 -16.79
N VAL A 55 8.83 -16.46 -16.42
CA VAL A 55 7.57 -16.55 -17.16
C VAL A 55 7.44 -15.32 -18.05
N GLU A 56 7.15 -15.53 -19.34
CA GLU A 56 6.88 -14.43 -20.26
C GLU A 56 5.66 -13.62 -19.80
N VAL A 57 5.85 -12.30 -19.67
CA VAL A 57 4.78 -11.39 -19.26
C VAL A 57 3.89 -11.09 -20.47
N PRO A 58 2.59 -11.43 -20.44
CA PRO A 58 1.67 -11.13 -21.53
C PRO A 58 1.66 -9.62 -21.80
N LYS A 59 1.74 -9.24 -23.08
CA LYS A 59 1.62 -7.84 -23.53
C LYS A 59 0.23 -7.50 -24.05
N ASP A 60 -0.69 -8.45 -23.94
CA ASP A 60 -2.06 -8.29 -24.41
C ASP A 60 -2.81 -7.26 -23.56
N LYS A 61 -3.88 -6.70 -24.15
CA LYS A 61 -4.80 -5.82 -23.42
C LYS A 61 -5.53 -6.60 -22.33
N TYR A 62 -5.98 -5.90 -21.30
CA TYR A 62 -6.84 -6.50 -20.29
C TYR A 62 -8.11 -7.07 -20.92
N GLU A 63 -8.48 -8.27 -20.47
CA GLU A 63 -9.77 -8.87 -20.79
C GLU A 63 -10.83 -8.31 -19.84
N VAL A 64 -11.91 -7.75 -20.38
CA VAL A 64 -12.95 -7.07 -19.58
C VAL A 64 -14.07 -8.04 -19.26
N ASN A 65 -14.33 -8.24 -17.97
CA ASN A 65 -15.37 -9.12 -17.42
C ASN A 65 -15.35 -10.54 -18.02
N ALA A 66 -14.19 -11.01 -18.49
CA ALA A 66 -14.08 -12.25 -19.26
C ALA A 66 -14.21 -13.54 -18.43
N TYR A 67 -13.98 -13.48 -17.12
CA TYR A 67 -13.98 -14.63 -16.22
C TYR A 67 -15.06 -14.50 -15.14
N PRO A 68 -16.26 -15.08 -15.31
CA PRO A 68 -17.38 -14.89 -14.39
C PRO A 68 -17.09 -15.26 -12.94
N ASN A 69 -16.25 -16.27 -12.71
CA ASN A 69 -15.81 -16.69 -11.38
C ASN A 69 -14.87 -15.66 -10.72
N VAL A 70 -13.97 -15.05 -11.48
CA VAL A 70 -13.13 -13.94 -11.00
C VAL A 70 -14.00 -12.71 -10.73
N ASN A 71 -14.93 -12.39 -11.62
CA ASN A 71 -15.85 -11.26 -11.44
C ASN A 71 -16.65 -11.40 -10.13
N SER A 72 -17.23 -12.59 -9.90
CA SER A 72 -18.02 -12.87 -8.69
C SER A 72 -17.18 -12.80 -7.42
N LEU A 73 -15.92 -13.26 -7.47
CA LEU A 73 -14.98 -13.15 -6.36
C LEU A 73 -14.67 -11.68 -6.04
N MET A 74 -14.40 -10.85 -7.05
CA MET A 74 -14.11 -9.42 -6.87
C MET A 74 -15.30 -8.68 -6.29
N GLU A 75 -16.49 -8.88 -6.82
CA GLU A 75 -17.71 -8.27 -6.30
C GLU A 75 -17.94 -8.66 -4.82
N THR A 76 -17.77 -9.96 -4.50
CA THR A 76 -17.87 -10.44 -3.11
C THR A 76 -16.82 -9.79 -2.21
N TYR A 77 -15.57 -9.78 -2.64
CA TYR A 77 -14.44 -9.24 -1.88
C TYR A 77 -14.60 -7.74 -1.60
N TYR A 78 -14.86 -6.93 -2.61
CA TYR A 78 -14.98 -5.48 -2.43
C TYR A 78 -16.26 -5.10 -1.69
N THR A 79 -17.38 -5.77 -1.94
CA THR A 79 -18.63 -5.56 -1.19
C THR A 79 -18.44 -5.89 0.30
N ALA A 80 -17.81 -7.02 0.62
CA ALA A 80 -17.50 -7.38 1.99
C ALA A 80 -16.56 -6.37 2.65
N MET A 81 -15.57 -5.86 1.91
CA MET A 81 -14.64 -4.84 2.40
C MET A 81 -15.35 -3.55 2.78
N MET A 82 -16.32 -3.11 1.97
CA MET A 82 -17.06 -1.88 2.20
C MET A 82 -18.09 -2.02 3.30
N ASN A 83 -18.67 -3.20 3.47
CA ASN A 83 -19.60 -3.49 4.56
C ASN A 83 -18.90 -3.81 5.89
N GLY A 84 -17.57 -3.94 5.91
CA GLY A 84 -16.85 -4.36 7.11
C GLY A 84 -17.07 -5.82 7.48
N ASP A 85 -17.50 -6.66 6.52
CA ASP A 85 -17.77 -8.08 6.72
C ASP A 85 -16.47 -8.88 6.72
N THR A 86 -15.84 -8.95 7.89
CA THR A 86 -14.55 -9.63 8.06
C THR A 86 -14.64 -11.15 7.96
N ASP A 87 -15.82 -11.74 8.12
CA ASP A 87 -16.03 -13.17 7.98
C ASP A 87 -16.03 -13.56 6.50
N THR A 88 -16.75 -12.81 5.67
CA THR A 88 -16.74 -13.03 4.23
C THR A 88 -15.35 -12.81 3.65
N ILE A 89 -14.63 -11.73 4.02
CA ILE A 89 -13.25 -11.51 3.55
C ILE A 89 -12.33 -12.67 3.92
N ALA A 90 -12.42 -13.17 5.16
CA ALA A 90 -11.60 -14.29 5.61
C ALA A 90 -11.89 -15.59 4.84
N SER A 91 -13.07 -15.74 4.24
CA SER A 91 -13.41 -16.90 3.41
C SER A 91 -12.89 -16.82 1.98
N VAL A 92 -12.62 -15.61 1.47
CA VAL A 92 -12.20 -15.37 0.08
C VAL A 92 -10.77 -14.86 -0.05
N CYS A 93 -10.02 -14.81 1.04
CA CYS A 93 -8.66 -14.29 1.10
C CYS A 93 -7.76 -15.21 1.92
N ASP A 94 -6.48 -15.32 1.57
CA ASP A 94 -5.51 -16.14 2.30
C ASP A 94 -5.08 -15.56 3.66
N VAL A 95 -4.92 -14.24 3.75
CA VAL A 95 -4.41 -13.56 4.93
C VAL A 95 -5.26 -12.33 5.28
N LEU A 96 -5.75 -12.33 6.51
CA LEU A 96 -6.45 -11.19 7.10
C LEU A 96 -6.01 -11.01 8.57
N SER A 97 -5.20 -9.99 8.83
CA SER A 97 -4.72 -9.66 10.17
C SER A 97 -5.77 -8.92 11.01
N ASP A 98 -5.67 -9.00 12.34
CA ASP A 98 -6.57 -8.29 13.26
C ASP A 98 -6.56 -6.77 13.05
N ALA A 99 -5.39 -6.22 12.74
CA ALA A 99 -5.25 -4.79 12.43
C ALA A 99 -6.03 -4.41 11.17
N GLU A 100 -6.03 -5.28 10.15
CA GLU A 100 -6.81 -5.06 8.93
C GLU A 100 -8.30 -5.24 9.17
N ARG A 101 -8.72 -6.23 9.98
CA ARG A 101 -10.12 -6.39 10.40
C ARG A 101 -10.64 -5.12 11.04
N PHE A 102 -9.94 -4.63 12.06
CA PHE A 102 -10.32 -3.40 12.76
C PHE A 102 -10.36 -2.19 11.82
N ARG A 103 -9.36 -2.05 10.94
CA ARG A 103 -9.33 -0.95 9.97
C ARG A 103 -10.51 -1.02 9.00
N MET A 104 -10.90 -2.22 8.59
CA MET A 104 -12.01 -2.43 7.66
C MET A 104 -13.35 -2.11 8.32
N GLU A 105 -13.60 -2.63 9.52
CA GLU A 105 -14.81 -2.32 10.31
C GLU A 105 -14.93 -0.82 10.60
N GLU A 106 -13.83 -0.15 10.91
CA GLU A 106 -13.83 1.30 11.13
C GLU A 106 -14.11 2.08 9.85
N LYS A 107 -13.49 1.69 8.73
CA LYS A 107 -13.70 2.32 7.42
C LYS A 107 -15.11 2.11 6.88
N ALA A 108 -15.73 0.96 7.13
CA ALA A 108 -17.08 0.62 6.68
C ALA A 108 -18.12 1.66 7.08
N LYS A 109 -17.93 2.34 8.21
CA LYS A 109 -18.81 3.42 8.71
C LYS A 109 -18.91 4.63 7.76
N TYR A 110 -17.90 4.80 6.91
CA TYR A 110 -17.80 5.91 5.96
C TYR A 110 -18.28 5.54 4.55
N TYR A 111 -18.67 4.29 4.30
CA TYR A 111 -19.20 3.83 3.03
C TYR A 111 -20.72 3.67 3.11
N GLN A 112 -21.41 4.05 2.03
CA GLN A 112 -22.85 3.89 1.87
C GLN A 112 -23.17 2.77 0.88
N SER A 113 -22.52 2.77 -0.27
CA SER A 113 -22.63 1.68 -1.25
C SER A 113 -21.38 1.62 -2.11
N ALA A 114 -21.26 0.50 -2.82
CA ALA A 114 -20.48 0.47 -4.04
C ALA A 114 -21.13 -0.40 -5.09
N ASP A 115 -21.01 0.10 -6.31
CA ASP A 115 -21.76 -0.35 -7.45
C ASP A 115 -20.86 -0.26 -8.70
N ASP A 116 -21.39 -0.69 -9.85
CA ASP A 116 -20.74 -0.56 -11.16
C ASP A 116 -19.35 -1.23 -11.26
N PHE A 117 -19.22 -2.43 -10.69
CA PHE A 117 -18.01 -3.24 -10.78
C PHE A 117 -17.69 -3.63 -12.23
N VAL A 118 -16.47 -3.29 -12.67
CA VAL A 118 -15.87 -3.78 -13.92
C VAL A 118 -14.51 -4.39 -13.61
N VAL A 119 -14.32 -5.62 -14.04
CA VAL A 119 -13.15 -6.43 -13.73
C VAL A 119 -12.30 -6.62 -14.97
N TYR A 120 -11.03 -6.24 -14.87
CA TYR A 120 -10.04 -6.31 -15.94
C TYR A 120 -9.00 -7.35 -15.55
N THR A 121 -8.77 -8.34 -16.39
CA THR A 121 -7.89 -9.46 -16.06
C THR A 121 -6.75 -9.62 -17.05
N LYS A 122 -5.55 -9.87 -16.52
CA LYS A 122 -4.43 -10.51 -17.22
C LYS A 122 -4.10 -11.82 -16.52
N LYS A 123 -3.47 -12.75 -17.24
CA LYS A 123 -2.96 -13.99 -16.62
C LYS A 123 -1.86 -13.65 -15.61
N GLY A 124 -1.89 -14.36 -14.49
CA GLY A 124 -0.90 -14.22 -13.43
C GLY A 124 0.31 -15.13 -13.64
N TYR A 125 1.26 -15.05 -12.71
CA TYR A 125 2.48 -15.86 -12.75
C TYR A 125 2.21 -17.35 -12.53
N ARG A 126 1.30 -17.67 -11.59
CA ARG A 126 0.91 -19.05 -11.28
C ARG A 126 -0.11 -19.56 -12.30
N GLU A 127 -0.16 -20.88 -12.46
CA GLU A 127 -1.22 -21.51 -13.24
C GLU A 127 -2.59 -21.19 -12.62
N ASN A 128 -3.56 -20.86 -13.47
CA ASN A 128 -4.91 -20.46 -13.05
C ASN A 128 -4.93 -19.30 -12.04
N SER A 129 -3.95 -18.38 -12.10
CA SER A 129 -3.98 -17.10 -11.38
C SER A 129 -4.16 -15.92 -12.32
N TYR A 130 -4.54 -14.78 -11.75
CA TYR A 130 -4.93 -13.59 -12.48
C TYR A 130 -4.39 -12.35 -11.78
N PHE A 131 -3.78 -11.46 -12.55
CA PHE A 131 -3.63 -10.07 -12.14
C PHE A 131 -4.90 -9.32 -12.51
N VAL A 132 -5.52 -8.69 -11.52
CA VAL A 132 -6.87 -8.13 -11.64
C VAL A 132 -6.84 -6.65 -11.30
N LEU A 133 -7.41 -5.83 -12.18
CA LEU A 133 -7.80 -4.47 -11.85
C LEU A 133 -9.33 -4.42 -11.72
N VAL A 134 -9.83 -3.76 -10.70
CA VAL A 134 -11.27 -3.59 -10.48
C VAL A 134 -11.58 -2.12 -10.40
N THR A 135 -12.50 -1.66 -11.25
CA THR A 135 -13.11 -0.34 -11.13
C THR A 135 -14.50 -0.47 -10.56
N PHE A 136 -14.88 0.48 -9.71
CA PHE A 136 -16.20 0.54 -9.10
C PHE A 136 -16.44 1.95 -8.57
N ASP A 137 -17.69 2.30 -8.37
CA ASP A 137 -18.09 3.59 -7.85
C ASP A 137 -18.41 3.47 -6.35
N ILE A 138 -17.77 4.28 -5.52
CA ILE A 138 -17.99 4.30 -4.07
C ILE A 138 -18.82 5.51 -3.71
N LEU A 139 -19.96 5.30 -3.05
CA LEU A 139 -20.70 6.37 -2.38
C LEU A 139 -20.29 6.42 -0.91
N TYR A 140 -19.75 7.56 -0.49
CA TYR A 140 -19.36 7.79 0.90
C TYR A 140 -20.52 8.35 1.72
N SER A 141 -20.57 7.98 3.01
CA SER A 141 -21.53 8.50 3.98
C SER A 141 -21.50 10.03 4.00
N GLY A 142 -22.63 10.65 3.66
CA GLY A 142 -22.79 12.11 3.63
C GLY A 142 -22.33 12.79 2.33
N ALA A 143 -21.81 12.05 1.36
CA ALA A 143 -21.57 12.56 0.01
C ALA A 143 -22.83 12.45 -0.85
N ALA A 144 -22.97 13.34 -1.83
CA ALA A 144 -24.10 13.33 -2.77
C ALA A 144 -23.77 12.64 -4.10
N THR A 145 -22.48 12.47 -4.41
CA THR A 145 -21.99 11.94 -5.68
C THR A 145 -21.06 10.76 -5.41
N PRO A 146 -21.21 9.65 -6.16
CA PRO A 146 -20.25 8.56 -6.10
C PRO A 146 -18.87 9.01 -6.60
N ALA A 147 -17.83 8.40 -6.05
CA ALA A 147 -16.45 8.61 -6.46
C ALA A 147 -15.93 7.36 -7.19
N PRO A 148 -15.36 7.51 -8.40
CA PRO A 148 -14.79 6.39 -9.12
C PRO A 148 -13.54 5.89 -8.39
N SER A 149 -13.44 4.57 -8.28
CA SER A 149 -12.32 3.86 -7.67
C SER A 149 -11.67 2.90 -8.65
N LEU A 150 -10.38 2.65 -8.43
CA LEU A 150 -9.59 1.66 -9.13
C LEU A 150 -8.66 1.02 -8.10
N ASP A 151 -8.66 -0.30 -8.06
CA ASP A 151 -7.76 -1.07 -7.21
C ASP A 151 -7.20 -2.27 -7.97
N SER A 152 -6.02 -2.75 -7.54
CA SER A 152 -5.35 -3.90 -8.12
C SER A 152 -5.20 -5.02 -7.11
N THR A 153 -5.36 -6.25 -7.56
CA THR A 153 -5.25 -7.42 -6.71
C THR A 153 -4.75 -8.64 -7.47
N TYR A 154 -4.23 -9.61 -6.73
CA TYR A 154 -3.74 -10.86 -7.27
C TYR A 154 -4.66 -12.01 -6.84
N VAL A 155 -5.28 -12.68 -7.81
CA VAL A 155 -6.20 -13.79 -7.57
C VAL A 155 -5.49 -15.09 -7.89
N CYS A 156 -5.47 -16.01 -6.93
CA CYS A 156 -4.87 -17.33 -7.07
C CYS A 156 -5.93 -18.42 -6.96
N THR A 157 -5.60 -19.61 -7.45
CA THR A 157 -6.39 -20.84 -7.24
C THR A 157 -5.71 -21.67 -6.16
N ASN A 158 -6.48 -22.11 -5.15
CA ASN A 158 -5.97 -22.98 -4.09
C ASN A 158 -5.98 -24.46 -4.51
N GLU A 159 -5.48 -25.35 -3.66
CA GLU A 159 -5.42 -26.79 -3.94
C GLU A 159 -6.79 -27.44 -4.20
N SER A 160 -7.87 -26.85 -3.69
CA SER A 160 -9.25 -27.32 -3.91
C SER A 160 -9.86 -26.83 -5.24
N GLY A 161 -9.14 -26.00 -6.00
CA GLY A 161 -9.63 -25.38 -7.23
C GLY A 161 -10.47 -24.12 -7.00
N ALA A 162 -10.59 -23.64 -5.76
CA ALA A 162 -11.30 -22.41 -5.45
C ALA A 162 -10.40 -21.18 -5.60
N LEU A 163 -10.96 -20.11 -6.17
CA LEU A 163 -10.26 -18.84 -6.30
C LEU A 163 -10.28 -18.06 -4.98
N TYR A 164 -9.19 -17.34 -4.71
CA TYR A 164 -9.04 -16.48 -3.54
C TYR A 164 -8.14 -15.29 -3.86
N VAL A 165 -8.30 -14.21 -3.10
CA VAL A 165 -7.41 -13.04 -3.13
C VAL A 165 -6.13 -13.37 -2.36
N ASN A 166 -4.99 -13.30 -3.04
CA ASN A 166 -3.68 -13.54 -2.46
C ASN A 166 -3.10 -12.24 -1.91
N LYS A 167 -2.89 -12.20 -0.60
CA LYS A 167 -2.21 -11.12 0.14
C LYS A 167 -0.96 -11.61 0.86
N SER A 168 -0.62 -12.88 0.70
CA SER A 168 0.63 -13.44 1.19
C SER A 168 1.84 -12.81 0.51
N ASP A 169 3.00 -12.93 1.15
CA ASP A 169 4.27 -12.51 0.54
C ASP A 169 4.51 -13.30 -0.76
N LEU A 170 4.85 -12.57 -1.82
CA LEU A 170 5.18 -13.12 -3.12
C LEU A 170 6.66 -13.50 -3.18
N SER A 171 7.00 -14.49 -4.00
CA SER A 171 8.41 -14.72 -4.33
C SER A 171 8.98 -13.53 -5.11
N GLU A 172 10.31 -13.37 -5.13
CA GLU A 172 10.97 -12.32 -5.92
C GLU A 172 10.58 -12.39 -7.41
N GLU A 173 10.46 -13.60 -7.97
CA GLU A 173 10.07 -13.81 -9.37
C GLU A 173 8.61 -13.44 -9.63
N GLU A 174 7.72 -13.73 -8.68
CA GLU A 174 6.31 -13.34 -8.76
C GLU A 174 6.14 -11.83 -8.67
N GLN A 175 6.87 -11.19 -7.75
CA GLN A 175 6.86 -9.76 -7.60
C GLN A 175 7.40 -9.05 -8.84
N ALA A 176 8.48 -9.55 -9.42
CA ALA A 176 9.05 -9.02 -10.66
C ALA A 176 8.06 -9.14 -11.83
N TYR A 177 7.39 -10.29 -11.96
CA TYR A 177 6.36 -10.52 -12.97
C TYR A 177 5.20 -9.54 -12.86
N LEU A 178 4.62 -9.38 -11.66
CA LEU A 178 3.51 -8.47 -11.43
C LEU A 178 3.93 -7.00 -11.61
N LEU A 179 5.14 -6.63 -11.19
CA LEU A 179 5.66 -5.29 -11.42
C LEU A 179 5.79 -5.00 -12.92
N GLU A 180 6.32 -5.93 -13.70
CA GLU A 180 6.40 -5.78 -15.14
C GLU A 180 5.01 -5.62 -15.77
N LEU A 181 3.99 -6.37 -15.32
CA LEU A 181 2.60 -6.19 -15.76
C LEU A 181 2.07 -4.77 -15.52
N THR A 182 2.40 -4.16 -14.38
CA THR A 182 1.94 -2.80 -14.02
C THR A 182 2.64 -1.67 -14.78
N VAL A 183 3.83 -1.93 -15.33
CA VAL A 183 4.63 -0.94 -16.07
C VAL A 183 4.33 -0.97 -17.57
N GLN A 184 3.63 -2.01 -18.04
CA GLN A 184 3.16 -2.05 -19.42
C GLN A 184 2.20 -0.89 -19.71
N ALA A 185 2.30 -0.32 -20.90
CA ALA A 185 1.33 0.67 -21.35
C ALA A 185 -0.03 0.01 -21.53
N ASP A 186 -1.02 0.46 -20.77
CA ASP A 186 -2.40 -0.04 -20.85
C ASP A 186 -3.17 0.52 -22.07
N VAL A 187 -2.60 1.52 -22.73
CA VAL A 187 -3.15 2.21 -23.91
C VAL A 187 -2.07 2.40 -24.98
N GLU A 188 -2.34 1.88 -26.17
CA GLU A 188 -1.79 2.39 -27.44
C GLU A 188 -2.78 3.37 -28.07
#